data_AF-A0A8H2WD19-F1
#
_entry.id   AF-A0A8H2WD19-F1
#
_cell.length_a   1.000
_cell.length_b   1.000
_cell.length_c   1.000
_cell.angle_alpha   90.00
_cell.angle_beta   90.00
_cell.angle_gamma   90.00
#
_symmetry.space_group_name_H-M   'P 1'
#
loop_
_entity.id
_entity.type
_entity.pdbx_description
1 polymer ?
#
loop_
_entity_poly.entity_id
_entity_poly.type
_entity_poly.pdbx_seq_one_letter_code
_entity_poly.pdbx_strand_id
1 'polypeptide(L)'
;MKPYIKYEGLLISPLYQPPPLIPVLHTMPSTFEYDFQAEGHSIKTKFCTGLFINGKFVDGSSNTTIDVINPTTGKIVTKVSEGTEKDVDLAVQAAQKAYDSAWGLNVSAVERGKILIRIAELIERDIDEIAAVEALDNGKAFSIAKGFDASEAAACFRYYGGWADKHHGKV
;
A
#
# COMPACT_ATOMS: atom_id res chain seq x y z
N MET A 1 -1.39 37.37 32.46
CA MET A 1 -0.57 36.13 32.57
C MET A 1 -1.45 35.09 33.25
N LYS A 2 -2.17 34.27 32.46
CA LYS A 2 -3.16 33.29 32.96
C LYS A 2 -2.44 31.97 33.32
N PRO A 3 -2.79 31.30 34.43
CA PRO A 3 -2.11 30.09 34.87
C PRO A 3 -2.50 28.86 34.04
N TYR A 4 -1.53 27.94 33.92
CA TYR A 4 -1.61 26.63 33.30
C TYR A 4 -2.78 25.79 33.86
N ILE A 5 -3.65 25.30 32.98
CA ILE A 5 -4.61 24.23 33.29
C ILE A 5 -3.82 22.91 33.27
N LYS A 6 -3.81 22.22 34.41
CA LYS A 6 -3.38 20.84 34.53
C LYS A 6 -4.34 19.96 33.72
N TYR A 7 -3.83 19.17 32.79
CA TYR A 7 -4.59 18.06 32.22
C TYR A 7 -4.56 16.90 33.23
N GLU A 8 -5.54 16.90 34.13
CA GLU A 8 -5.89 15.71 34.91
C GLU A 8 -6.48 14.64 33.97
N GLY A 9 -6.20 13.37 34.29
CA GLY A 9 -6.40 12.23 33.43
C GLY A 9 -7.82 12.09 32.87
N LEU A 10 -7.90 12.01 31.54
CA LEU A 10 -9.01 11.37 30.87
C LEU A 10 -8.92 9.86 31.12
N LEU A 11 -9.57 9.45 32.21
CA LEU A 11 -9.94 8.07 32.46
C LEU A 11 -10.78 7.58 31.27
N ILE A 12 -10.17 6.73 30.45
CA ILE A 12 -10.87 5.95 29.44
C ILE A 12 -11.92 5.13 30.20
N SER A 13 -13.20 5.40 29.96
CA SER A 13 -14.30 4.67 30.61
C SER A 13 -14.09 3.16 30.43
N PRO A 14 -14.10 2.34 31.51
CA PRO A 14 -13.90 0.90 31.43
C PRO A 14 -15.06 0.15 30.73
N LEU A 15 -16.02 0.87 30.14
CA LEU A 15 -17.20 0.35 29.46
C LEU A 15 -17.22 0.64 27.95
N TYR A 16 -16.18 1.24 27.36
CA TYR A 16 -16.09 1.31 25.90
C TYR A 16 -15.68 -0.05 25.34
N GLN A 17 -16.68 -0.88 25.02
CA GLN A 17 -16.47 -2.00 24.12
C GLN A 17 -16.51 -1.46 22.69
N PRO A 18 -15.43 -1.63 21.89
CA PRO A 18 -15.51 -1.29 20.47
C PRO A 18 -16.68 -2.06 19.85
N PRO A 19 -17.47 -1.42 18.96
CA PRO A 19 -18.60 -2.08 18.34
C PRO A 19 -18.14 -3.40 17.70
N PRO A 20 -18.92 -4.49 17.81
CA PRO A 20 -18.57 -5.75 17.19
C PRO A 20 -18.31 -5.52 15.71
N LEU A 21 -17.19 -6.03 15.21
CA LEU A 21 -16.85 -6.01 13.79
C LEU A 21 -18.02 -6.66 13.04
N ILE A 22 -18.88 -5.83 12.44
CA ILE A 22 -19.90 -6.33 11.52
C ILE A 22 -19.13 -7.11 10.46
N PRO A 23 -19.47 -8.38 10.18
CA PRO A 23 -18.87 -9.10 9.08
C PRO A 23 -19.33 -8.40 7.81
N VAL A 24 -18.55 -7.42 7.34
CA VAL A 24 -18.67 -6.92 5.98
C VAL A 24 -18.40 -8.16 5.14
N LEU A 25 -19.41 -8.59 4.38
CA LEU A 25 -19.24 -9.63 3.38
C LEU A 25 -18.20 -9.09 2.40
N HIS A 26 -16.93 -9.47 2.61
CA HIS A 26 -15.85 -9.12 1.73
C HIS A 26 -16.04 -9.95 0.45
N THR A 27 -16.77 -9.38 -0.51
CA THR A 27 -16.78 -9.87 -1.88
C THR A 27 -15.37 -9.70 -2.45
N MET A 28 -14.96 -10.62 -3.32
CA MET A 28 -13.68 -10.48 -4.01
C MET A 28 -13.78 -9.28 -4.96
N PRO A 29 -12.88 -8.29 -4.85
CA PRO A 29 -12.98 -7.09 -5.67
C PRO A 29 -12.75 -7.39 -7.14
N SER A 30 -13.16 -6.43 -7.97
CA SER A 30 -12.90 -6.48 -9.40
C SER A 30 -11.41 -6.60 -9.71
N THR A 31 -11.10 -7.25 -10.83
CA THR A 31 -9.73 -7.45 -11.30
C THR A 31 -9.51 -6.63 -12.55
N PHE A 32 -8.39 -5.91 -12.61
CA PHE A 32 -7.88 -5.28 -13.81
C PHE A 32 -7.09 -6.31 -14.61
N GLU A 33 -7.37 -6.39 -15.91
CA GLU A 33 -6.61 -7.17 -16.87
C GLU A 33 -6.29 -6.26 -18.05
N TYR A 34 -5.02 -6.22 -18.45
CA TYR A 34 -4.61 -5.36 -19.55
C TYR A 34 -3.40 -5.95 -20.29
N ASP A 35 -3.39 -5.70 -21.60
CA ASP A 35 -2.30 -6.10 -22.50
C ASP A 35 -1.60 -4.83 -22.99
N PHE A 36 -0.45 -4.53 -22.41
CA PHE A 36 0.34 -3.37 -22.75
C PHE A 36 1.13 -3.62 -24.02
N GLN A 37 1.03 -2.66 -24.93
CA GLN A 37 1.83 -2.58 -26.14
C GLN A 37 2.74 -1.36 -26.01
N ALA A 38 3.97 -1.58 -25.56
CA ALA A 38 4.93 -0.50 -25.28
C ALA A 38 6.29 -0.83 -25.89
N GLU A 39 6.80 0.08 -26.75
CA GLU A 39 8.16 0.00 -27.31
C GLU A 39 8.54 -1.38 -27.92
N GLY A 40 7.56 -2.12 -28.47
CA GLY A 40 7.77 -3.46 -29.05
C GLY A 40 7.64 -4.63 -28.06
N HIS A 41 7.30 -4.35 -26.81
CA HIS A 41 6.99 -5.34 -25.77
C HIS A 41 5.49 -5.55 -25.64
N SER A 42 5.09 -6.81 -25.48
CA SER A 42 3.73 -7.24 -25.13
C SER A 42 3.74 -7.74 -23.69
N ILE A 43 3.14 -6.98 -22.78
CA ILE A 43 3.16 -7.26 -21.34
C ILE A 43 1.71 -7.45 -20.88
N LYS A 44 1.39 -8.60 -20.32
CA LYS A 44 0.06 -8.88 -19.77
C LYS A 44 0.08 -8.70 -18.27
N THR A 45 -0.85 -7.92 -17.72
CA THR A 45 -1.01 -7.74 -16.28
C THR A 45 -2.39 -8.20 -15.82
N LYS A 46 -2.45 -8.65 -14.56
CA LYS A 46 -3.69 -8.98 -13.87
C LYS A 46 -3.57 -8.71 -12.36
N PHE A 47 -4.31 -7.72 -11.84
CA PHE A 47 -4.33 -7.42 -10.40
C PHE A 47 -5.68 -6.90 -9.89
N CYS A 48 -5.94 -7.06 -8.60
CA CYS A 48 -7.18 -6.62 -7.96
C CYS A 48 -7.25 -5.07 -7.88
N THR A 49 -8.40 -4.48 -8.17
CA THR A 49 -8.65 -3.02 -8.07
C THR A 49 -9.30 -2.60 -6.75
N GLY A 50 -9.40 -3.53 -5.80
CA GLY A 50 -9.87 -3.28 -4.44
C GLY A 50 -8.82 -2.64 -3.54
N LEU A 51 -9.25 -2.23 -2.35
CA LEU A 51 -8.35 -1.78 -1.28
C LEU A 51 -7.55 -2.97 -0.75
N PHE A 52 -6.29 -2.77 -0.36
CA PHE A 52 -5.48 -3.81 0.28
C PHE A 52 -5.43 -3.58 1.80
N ILE A 53 -6.25 -4.31 2.55
CA ILE A 53 -6.40 -4.17 4.00
C ILE A 53 -6.19 -5.52 4.68
N ASN A 54 -5.36 -5.55 5.72
CA ASN A 54 -5.08 -6.74 6.54
C ASN A 54 -4.67 -7.96 5.69
N GLY A 55 -3.79 -7.75 4.69
CA GLY A 55 -3.25 -8.80 3.84
C GLY A 55 -4.20 -9.33 2.78
N LYS A 56 -5.32 -8.65 2.51
CA LYS A 56 -6.33 -9.06 1.53
C LYS A 56 -6.80 -7.89 0.68
N PHE A 57 -7.13 -8.18 -0.57
CA PHE A 57 -7.89 -7.26 -1.41
C PHE A 57 -9.38 -7.32 -1.04
N VAL A 58 -9.99 -6.15 -0.86
CA VAL A 58 -11.39 -5.98 -0.46
C VAL A 58 -12.05 -4.85 -1.25
N ASP A 59 -13.36 -4.94 -1.50
CA ASP A 59 -14.14 -3.80 -1.98
C ASP A 59 -14.19 -2.68 -0.91
N GLY A 60 -14.30 -1.43 -1.35
CA GLY A 60 -14.53 -0.30 -0.44
C GLY A 60 -15.90 -0.39 0.24
N SER A 61 -16.03 0.05 1.48
CA SER A 61 -17.24 -0.15 2.28
C SER A 61 -18.50 0.56 1.76
N SER A 62 -18.35 1.59 0.92
CA SER A 62 -19.45 2.26 0.19
C SER A 62 -19.81 1.58 -1.13
N ASN A 63 -19.02 0.63 -1.62
CA ASN A 63 -19.09 0.06 -2.97
C ASN A 63 -19.04 1.12 -4.09
N THR A 64 -18.41 2.26 -3.83
CA THR A 64 -18.15 3.29 -4.85
C THR A 64 -16.76 3.14 -5.43
N THR A 65 -16.53 3.76 -6.60
CA THR A 65 -15.30 3.60 -7.36
C THR A 65 -14.81 4.91 -7.94
N ILE A 66 -13.50 5.03 -8.10
CA ILE A 66 -12.83 6.13 -8.81
C ILE A 66 -12.44 5.65 -10.22
N ASP A 67 -12.74 6.45 -11.23
CA ASP A 67 -12.32 6.19 -12.60
C ASP A 67 -10.81 6.47 -12.76
N VAL A 68 -10.07 5.48 -13.26
CA VAL A 68 -8.68 5.63 -13.67
C VAL A 68 -8.65 5.98 -15.15
N ILE A 69 -8.12 7.16 -15.48
CA ILE A 69 -8.16 7.73 -16.82
C ILE A 69 -6.76 7.73 -17.41
N ASN A 70 -6.60 7.16 -18.59
CA ASN A 70 -5.35 7.26 -19.34
C ASN A 70 -5.18 8.71 -19.82
N PRO A 71 -4.16 9.44 -19.35
CA PRO A 71 -4.00 10.87 -19.66
C PRO A 71 -3.62 11.14 -21.12
N THR A 72 -3.04 10.16 -21.82
CA THR A 72 -2.69 10.25 -23.24
C THR A 72 -3.93 10.21 -24.14
N THR A 73 -4.99 9.52 -23.72
CA THR A 73 -6.20 9.31 -24.55
C THR A 73 -7.47 9.95 -23.99
N GLY A 74 -7.48 10.31 -22.70
CA GLY A 74 -8.65 10.79 -21.97
C GLY A 74 -9.70 9.70 -21.72
N LYS A 75 -9.40 8.43 -21.99
CA LYS A 75 -10.35 7.32 -21.83
C LYS A 75 -10.15 6.63 -20.49
N ILE A 76 -11.25 6.14 -19.92
CA ILE A 76 -11.24 5.31 -18.72
C ILE A 76 -10.53 3.99 -19.06
N VAL A 77 -9.53 3.65 -18.25
CA VAL A 77 -8.77 2.39 -18.30
C VAL A 77 -9.44 1.34 -17.43
N THR A 78 -9.77 1.72 -16.20
CA THR A 78 -10.39 0.85 -15.21
C THR A 78 -11.06 1.69 -14.11
N LYS A 79 -11.66 1.00 -13.13
CA LYS A 79 -12.21 1.59 -11.91
C LYS A 79 -11.56 0.94 -10.70
N VAL A 80 -11.16 1.75 -9.72
CA VAL A 80 -10.61 1.29 -8.43
C VAL A 80 -11.58 1.57 -7.30
N SER A 81 -11.54 0.76 -6.24
CA SER A 81 -12.38 0.99 -5.05
C SER A 81 -12.08 2.36 -4.44
N GLU A 82 -13.13 3.13 -4.17
CA GLU A 82 -13.02 4.37 -3.42
C GLU A 82 -12.99 4.05 -1.92
N GLY A 83 -11.90 4.44 -1.24
CA GLY A 83 -11.78 4.28 0.20
C GLY A 83 -12.57 5.35 0.97
N THR A 84 -13.33 4.93 1.97
CA THR A 84 -14.05 5.84 2.88
C THR A 84 -13.33 5.97 4.23
N GLU A 85 -13.81 6.88 5.09
CA GLU A 85 -13.35 7.00 6.49
C GLU A 85 -13.37 5.66 7.24
N LYS A 86 -14.41 4.86 7.03
CA LYS A 86 -14.54 3.54 7.64
C LYS A 86 -13.45 2.56 7.17
N ASP A 87 -13.10 2.60 5.89
CA ASP A 87 -12.06 1.74 5.33
C ASP A 87 -10.67 2.15 5.86
N VAL A 88 -10.45 3.46 6.04
CA VAL A 88 -9.25 4.00 6.68
C VAL A 88 -9.17 3.52 8.14
N ASP A 89 -10.25 3.61 8.91
CA ASP A 89 -10.30 3.11 10.28
C ASP A 89 -9.94 1.63 10.37
N LEU A 90 -10.47 0.81 9.46
CA LEU A 90 -10.14 -0.62 9.37
C LEU A 90 -8.67 -0.86 9.03
N ALA A 91 -8.11 -0.09 8.09
CA ALA A 91 -6.70 -0.17 7.73
C ALA A 91 -5.78 0.23 8.89
N VAL A 92 -6.11 1.30 9.62
CA VAL A 92 -5.36 1.75 10.79
C VAL A 92 -5.41 0.72 11.91
N GLN A 93 -6.59 0.17 12.21
CA GLN A 93 -6.73 -0.89 13.21
C GLN A 93 -5.92 -2.14 12.83
N ALA A 94 -5.93 -2.54 11.55
CA ALA A 94 -5.14 -3.66 11.06
C ALA A 94 -3.63 -3.39 11.18
N ALA A 95 -3.17 -2.19 10.82
CA ALA A 95 -1.77 -1.79 10.94
C ALA A 95 -1.29 -1.76 12.40
N GLN A 96 -2.09 -1.19 13.31
CA GLN A 96 -1.79 -1.16 14.75
C GLN A 96 -1.71 -2.57 15.33
N LYS A 97 -2.69 -3.43 15.01
CA LYS A 97 -2.66 -4.84 15.43
C LYS A 97 -1.42 -5.56 14.90
N ALA A 98 -1.06 -5.36 13.63
CA ALA A 98 0.14 -5.95 13.06
C ALA A 98 1.41 -5.46 13.79
N TYR A 99 1.50 -4.17 14.10
CA TYR A 99 2.60 -3.63 14.89
C TYR A 99 2.68 -4.29 16.27
N ASP A 100 1.57 -4.40 17.00
CA ASP A 100 1.56 -4.94 18.36
C ASP A 100 1.83 -6.45 18.41
N SER A 101 1.28 -7.22 17.47
CA SER A 101 1.26 -8.69 17.57
C SER A 101 2.19 -9.45 16.62
N ALA A 102 2.57 -8.86 15.48
CA ALA A 102 3.22 -9.62 14.40
C ALA A 102 4.50 -8.99 13.85
N TRP A 103 4.63 -7.66 13.91
CA TRP A 103 5.72 -6.92 13.28
C TRP A 103 6.61 -6.20 14.30
N GLY A 104 6.05 -5.32 15.13
CA GLY A 104 6.74 -4.33 15.97
C GLY A 104 7.97 -4.88 16.70
N LEU A 105 7.83 -5.37 17.93
CA LEU A 105 8.95 -6.02 18.63
C LEU A 105 9.12 -7.51 18.26
N ASN A 106 8.18 -8.05 17.49
CA ASN A 106 8.11 -9.49 17.19
C ASN A 106 8.96 -9.92 15.98
N VAL A 107 9.55 -8.98 15.24
CA VAL A 107 10.44 -9.27 14.09
C VAL A 107 11.80 -8.64 14.33
N SER A 108 12.89 -9.41 14.17
CA SER A 108 14.24 -8.87 14.34
C SER A 108 14.57 -7.86 13.23
N ALA A 109 15.46 -6.91 13.51
CA ALA A 109 15.93 -5.95 12.52
C ALA A 109 16.51 -6.62 11.26
N VAL A 110 17.19 -7.75 11.43
CA VAL A 110 17.75 -8.57 10.33
C VAL A 110 16.64 -9.15 9.45
N GLU A 111 15.59 -9.72 10.04
CA GLU A 111 14.47 -10.27 9.27
C GLU A 111 13.70 -9.17 8.51
N ARG A 112 13.55 -7.98 9.10
CA ARG A 112 12.98 -6.83 8.39
C ARG A 112 13.83 -6.47 7.17
N GLY A 113 15.15 -6.41 7.33
CA GLY A 113 16.08 -6.14 6.24
C GLY A 113 15.94 -7.14 5.09
N LYS A 114 15.84 -8.43 5.40
CA LYS A 114 15.61 -9.48 4.40
C LYS A 114 14.29 -9.30 3.64
N ILE A 115 13.21 -8.94 4.33
CA ILE A 115 11.90 -8.70 3.70
C ILE A 115 11.97 -7.50 2.75
N LEU A 116 12.60 -6.39 3.16
CA LEU A 116 12.76 -5.21 2.30
C LEU A 116 13.62 -5.51 1.06
N ILE A 117 14.70 -6.27 1.22
CA ILE A 117 15.53 -6.72 0.09
C ILE A 117 14.71 -7.63 -0.84
N ARG A 118 13.87 -8.51 -0.28
CA ARG A 118 12.99 -9.36 -1.07
C ARG A 118 11.98 -8.55 -1.89
N ILE A 119 11.47 -7.45 -1.35
CA ILE A 119 10.59 -6.53 -2.11
C ILE A 119 11.35 -5.93 -3.29
N ALA A 120 12.60 -5.48 -3.10
CA ALA A 120 13.42 -4.96 -4.19
C ALA A 120 13.62 -6.00 -5.32
N GLU A 121 13.93 -7.25 -4.96
CA GLU A 121 14.06 -8.34 -5.94
C GLU A 121 12.75 -8.62 -6.71
N LEU A 122 11.60 -8.51 -6.06
CA LEU A 122 10.30 -8.69 -6.70
C LEU A 122 9.98 -7.53 -7.65
N ILE A 123 10.32 -6.29 -7.28
CA ILE A 123 10.19 -5.13 -8.17
C ILE A 123 11.09 -5.30 -9.40
N GLU A 124 12.35 -5.71 -9.22
CA GLU A 124 13.29 -5.95 -10.34
C GLU A 124 12.80 -7.09 -11.25
N ARG A 125 12.24 -8.16 -10.68
CA ARG A 125 11.65 -9.26 -11.43
C ARG A 125 10.48 -8.79 -12.30
N ASP A 126 9.60 -7.97 -11.74
CA ASP A 126 8.35 -7.53 -12.38
C ASP A 126 8.45 -6.13 -12.99
N ILE A 127 9.68 -5.65 -13.24
CA ILE A 127 9.95 -4.24 -13.58
C ILE A 127 9.22 -3.78 -14.84
N ASP A 128 9.06 -4.66 -15.83
CA ASP A 128 8.35 -4.36 -17.07
C ASP A 128 6.84 -4.17 -16.81
N GLU A 129 6.24 -4.99 -15.96
CA GLU A 129 4.83 -4.88 -15.60
C GLU A 129 4.57 -3.60 -14.81
N ILE A 130 5.40 -3.31 -13.81
CA ILE A 130 5.30 -2.09 -12.99
C ILE A 130 5.45 -0.84 -13.87
N ALA A 131 6.46 -0.82 -14.74
CA ALA A 131 6.69 0.30 -15.65
C ALA A 131 5.55 0.50 -16.65
N ALA A 132 4.94 -0.58 -17.13
CA ALA A 132 3.82 -0.51 -18.07
C ALA A 132 2.56 0.06 -17.41
N VAL A 133 2.25 -0.37 -16.18
CA VAL A 133 1.14 0.19 -15.38
C VAL A 133 1.38 1.68 -15.11
N GLU A 134 2.58 2.04 -14.67
CA GLU A 134 2.95 3.43 -14.37
C GLU A 134 2.85 4.33 -15.62
N ALA A 135 3.33 3.85 -16.78
CA ALA A 135 3.23 4.59 -18.03
C ALA A 135 1.77 4.76 -18.49
N LEU A 136 0.91 3.76 -18.26
CA LEU A 136 -0.51 3.82 -18.62
C LEU A 136 -1.30 4.79 -17.74
N ASP A 137 -1.03 4.79 -16.43
CA ASP A 137 -1.73 5.61 -15.45
C ASP A 137 -1.21 7.06 -15.42
N ASN A 138 0.11 7.24 -15.41
CA ASN A 138 0.73 8.57 -15.35
C ASN A 138 0.89 9.24 -16.72
N GLY A 139 1.02 8.46 -17.80
CA GLY A 139 1.25 8.97 -19.16
C GLY A 139 2.72 9.23 -19.53
N LYS A 140 3.67 8.92 -18.63
CA LYS A 140 5.11 9.03 -18.91
C LYS A 140 5.57 7.97 -19.92
N ALA A 141 6.72 8.21 -20.55
CA ALA A 141 7.32 7.22 -21.43
C ALA A 141 7.69 5.94 -20.66
N PHE A 142 7.43 4.77 -21.25
CA PHE A 142 7.72 3.46 -20.63
C PHE A 142 9.19 3.34 -20.22
N SER A 143 10.12 3.75 -21.10
CA SER A 143 11.55 3.78 -20.80
C SER A 143 11.92 4.63 -19.58
N ILE A 144 11.20 5.73 -19.32
CA ILE A 144 11.39 6.56 -18.11
C ILE A 144 10.80 5.86 -16.89
N ALA A 145 9.58 5.32 -16.99
CA ALA A 145 8.96 4.55 -15.90
C ALA A 145 9.83 3.38 -15.45
N LYS A 146 10.44 2.67 -16.40
CA LYS A 146 11.32 1.53 -16.14
C LYS A 146 12.68 1.96 -15.61
N GLY A 147 13.36 2.86 -16.33
CA GLY A 147 14.75 3.22 -16.06
C GLY A 147 14.95 4.11 -14.84
N PHE A 148 13.91 4.83 -14.42
CA PHE A 148 13.94 5.71 -13.26
C PHE A 148 12.97 5.21 -12.19
N ASP A 149 11.67 5.32 -12.37
CA ASP A 149 10.72 5.16 -11.26
C ASP A 149 10.74 3.76 -10.63
N ALA A 150 10.57 2.71 -11.44
CA ALA A 150 10.57 1.33 -10.95
C ALA A 150 11.96 0.90 -10.45
N SER A 151 13.02 1.31 -11.16
CA SER A 151 14.40 1.03 -10.76
C SER A 151 14.79 1.71 -9.45
N GLU A 152 14.41 2.98 -9.25
CA GLU A 152 14.64 3.72 -8.01
C GLU A 152 13.81 3.18 -6.86
N ALA A 153 12.56 2.75 -7.11
CA ALA A 153 11.75 2.08 -6.10
C ALA A 153 12.46 0.82 -5.57
N ALA A 154 12.97 -0.04 -6.46
CA ALA A 154 13.76 -1.21 -6.05
C ALA A 154 15.02 -0.82 -5.27
N ALA A 155 15.78 0.17 -5.76
CA ALA A 155 16.98 0.66 -5.10
C ALA A 155 16.69 1.23 -3.69
N CYS A 156 15.58 1.93 -3.51
CA CYS A 156 15.13 2.48 -2.24
C CYS A 156 14.84 1.37 -1.22
N PHE A 157 14.06 0.35 -1.60
CA PHE A 157 13.81 -0.80 -0.74
C PHE A 157 15.10 -1.55 -0.38
N ARG A 158 16.01 -1.72 -1.34
CA ARG A 158 17.30 -2.37 -1.12
C ARG A 158 18.19 -1.57 -0.15
N TYR A 159 18.23 -0.25 -0.31
CA TYR A 159 19.00 0.65 0.56
C TYR A 159 18.50 0.58 2.00
N TYR A 160 17.20 0.77 2.23
CA TYR A 160 16.64 0.73 3.58
C TYR A 160 16.65 -0.67 4.19
N GLY A 161 16.53 -1.73 3.37
CA GLY A 161 16.76 -3.10 3.82
C GLY A 161 18.18 -3.30 4.36
N GLY A 162 19.18 -2.70 3.70
CA GLY A 162 20.57 -2.70 4.18
C GLY A 162 20.80 -1.89 5.46
N TRP A 163 19.96 -0.91 5.77
CA TRP A 163 20.05 -0.11 7.00
C TRP A 163 19.28 -0.68 8.19
N ALA A 164 18.40 -1.66 7.96
CA ALA A 164 17.45 -2.12 8.97
C ALA A 164 18.11 -2.54 10.30
N ASP A 165 19.29 -3.17 10.27
CA ASP A 165 20.04 -3.64 11.44
C ASP A 165 21.12 -2.68 11.95
N LYS A 166 21.18 -1.45 11.40
CA LYS A 166 22.23 -0.45 11.70
C LYS A 166 21.71 0.73 12.51
N HIS A 167 20.46 0.70 12.95
CA HIS A 167 19.91 1.69 13.86
C HIS A 167 20.44 1.45 15.29
N HIS A 168 21.31 2.34 15.76
CA HIS A 168 21.89 2.28 17.10
C HIS A 168 21.61 3.57 17.89
N GLY A 169 21.46 3.43 19.21
CA GLY A 169 21.43 4.57 20.12
C GLY A 169 22.83 5.14 20.39
N LYS A 170 22.89 6.22 21.16
CA LYS A 170 24.10 6.67 21.87
C LYS A 170 23.86 6.46 23.36
N VAL A 171 24.90 6.03 24.06
CA VAL A 171 24.93 5.92 25.53
C VAL A 171 25.53 7.20 26.10
#